data_AF-A0A6A4YXZ4-F1
#
_entry.id   AF-A0A6A4YXZ4-F1
#
_cell.length_a   1.000
_cell.length_b   1.000
_cell.length_c   1.000
_cell.angle_alpha   90.00
_cell.angle_beta   90.00
_cell.angle_gamma   90.00
#
_symmetry.space_group_name_H-M   'P 1'
#
loop_
_entity.id
_entity.type
_entity.pdbx_description
1 polymer ?
#
loop_
_entity_poly.entity_id
_entity_poly.type
_entity_poly.pdbx_seq_one_letter_code
_entity_poly.pdbx_strand_id
1 'polypeptide(L)'
;MADVEPSSPTQTDTLLENTAAPGRGGRSSTLLRILVGVLVLMVVQLTALAYLFEVDVALVHDAARSWHKHIVGAFTSASHVISSYDPSSWTSTIAGSGGQSFVRAAVLYLPSHQPNFEHEFRWFRRSWLEMQKTEPSTWRTDIVVYSDGNLPALEALNCSVTVRRTSRDDANMCIIHPTYTSVYSDAFPYRYADSVNVVGLNGTDLDMYDWVLRTDIDTFLTPAFSTWKPPIMVVGQGA
;
A
#
# COMPACT_ATOMS: atom_id res chain seq x y z
N MET A 1 33.35 -32.39 -40.04
CA MET A 1 32.89 -33.09 -38.84
C MET A 1 34.14 -33.32 -38.01
N ALA A 2 34.19 -32.71 -36.82
CA ALA A 2 35.43 -32.37 -36.12
C ALA A 2 36.10 -33.56 -35.42
N ASP A 3 37.43 -33.56 -35.47
CA ASP A 3 38.34 -34.40 -34.70
C ASP A 3 38.63 -33.80 -33.31
N VAL A 4 39.04 -34.69 -32.40
CA VAL A 4 39.24 -34.50 -30.95
C VAL A 4 40.72 -34.65 -30.59
N GLU A 5 41.20 -33.77 -29.68
CA GLU A 5 42.37 -33.86 -28.75
C GLU A 5 43.83 -33.79 -29.29
N PRO A 6 44.88 -33.57 -28.43
CA PRO A 6 45.10 -32.51 -27.41
C PRO A 6 46.59 -32.02 -27.37
N SER A 7 46.94 -30.99 -26.56
CA SER A 7 48.26 -30.77 -25.88
C SER A 7 48.31 -29.37 -25.24
N SER A 8 48.32 -29.22 -23.90
CA SER A 8 49.43 -29.24 -22.92
C SER A 8 50.34 -27.98 -22.85
N PRO A 9 50.92 -27.64 -21.66
CA PRO A 9 51.02 -26.26 -21.14
C PRO A 9 52.47 -25.73 -21.03
N THR A 10 52.66 -24.42 -20.80
CA THR A 10 53.88 -23.90 -20.14
C THR A 10 53.66 -22.55 -19.45
N GLN A 11 54.02 -22.49 -18.17
CA GLN A 11 54.08 -21.33 -17.28
C GLN A 11 55.55 -20.92 -17.15
N THR A 12 55.87 -19.61 -17.22
CA THR A 12 57.07 -19.06 -16.57
C THR A 12 56.86 -17.60 -16.18
N ASP A 13 57.13 -17.32 -14.91
CA ASP A 13 57.11 -16.03 -14.22
C ASP A 13 58.03 -14.97 -14.82
N THR A 14 57.73 -13.69 -14.57
CA THR A 14 58.69 -12.81 -13.87
C THR A 14 58.01 -11.50 -13.44
N LEU A 15 57.90 -11.32 -12.12
CA LEU A 15 57.79 -10.06 -11.40
C LEU A 15 58.99 -9.15 -11.73
N LEU A 16 58.72 -7.88 -12.02
CA LEU A 16 59.63 -6.78 -11.63
C LEU A 16 58.81 -5.52 -11.33
N GLU A 17 59.16 -4.95 -10.18
CA GLU A 17 58.47 -3.94 -9.41
C GLU A 17 59.02 -2.54 -9.71
N ASN A 18 58.16 -1.53 -9.50
CA ASN A 18 58.45 -0.12 -9.17
C ASN A 18 59.11 0.80 -10.20
N THR A 19 58.46 1.95 -10.50
CA THR A 19 58.86 3.27 -9.94
C THR A 19 57.71 4.32 -10.06
N ALA A 20 57.55 5.09 -8.97
CA ALA A 20 56.77 6.31 -8.67
C ALA A 20 56.45 7.31 -9.83
N ALA A 21 55.48 8.24 -9.78
CA ALA A 21 54.94 9.06 -8.68
C ALA A 21 53.62 9.79 -9.11
N PRO A 22 52.91 10.51 -8.21
CA PRO A 22 51.49 10.85 -8.35
C PRO A 22 51.21 12.20 -9.02
N GLY A 23 50.31 12.19 -10.01
CA GLY A 23 49.72 13.37 -10.64
C GLY A 23 48.65 14.02 -9.76
N ARG A 24 49.06 15.07 -9.07
CA ARG A 24 48.32 15.97 -8.17
C ARG A 24 47.13 16.67 -8.86
N GLY A 25 45.97 16.63 -8.20
CA GLY A 25 45.03 17.74 -8.03
C GLY A 25 44.37 18.37 -9.28
N GLY A 26 43.10 18.06 -9.52
CA GLY A 26 42.26 18.87 -10.44
C GLY A 26 40.80 18.44 -10.57
N ARG A 27 40.45 17.17 -10.29
CA ARG A 27 39.10 16.64 -10.55
C ARG A 27 38.06 16.88 -9.45
N SER A 28 38.48 17.21 -8.22
CA SER A 28 37.55 17.42 -7.08
C SER A 28 36.80 18.77 -7.17
N SER A 29 37.47 19.84 -7.62
CA SER A 29 36.87 21.18 -7.72
C SER A 29 35.76 21.24 -8.77
N THR A 30 35.92 20.60 -9.92
CA THR A 30 34.94 20.68 -11.02
C THR A 30 33.68 19.88 -10.71
N LEU A 31 33.84 18.67 -10.14
CA LEU A 31 32.71 17.87 -9.66
C LEU A 31 31.97 18.57 -8.52
N LEU A 32 32.69 19.21 -7.59
CA LEU A 32 32.08 19.99 -6.51
C LEU A 32 31.32 21.21 -7.07
N ARG A 33 31.86 21.92 -8.06
CA ARG A 33 31.16 23.03 -8.72
C ARG A 33 29.90 22.60 -9.47
N ILE A 34 29.94 21.43 -10.12
CA ILE A 34 28.77 20.85 -10.80
C ILE A 34 27.72 20.45 -9.75
N LEU A 35 28.12 19.77 -8.68
CA LEU A 35 27.21 19.41 -7.58
C LEU A 35 26.57 20.63 -6.92
N VAL A 36 27.36 21.68 -6.66
CA VAL A 36 26.85 22.95 -6.13
C VAL A 36 25.91 23.61 -7.14
N GLY A 37 26.25 23.62 -8.43
CA GLY A 37 25.37 24.15 -9.48
C GLY A 37 24.03 23.42 -9.57
N VAL A 38 24.05 22.07 -9.52
CA VAL A 38 22.83 21.24 -9.51
C VAL A 38 22.01 21.48 -8.25
N LEU A 39 22.66 21.58 -7.08
CA LEU A 39 21.99 21.87 -5.81
C LEU A 39 21.29 23.24 -5.84
N VAL A 40 21.98 24.27 -6.34
CA VAL A 40 21.41 25.62 -6.48
C VAL A 40 20.23 25.59 -7.46
N LEU A 41 20.35 24.89 -8.58
CA LEU A 41 19.26 24.76 -9.55
C LEU A 41 18.04 24.05 -8.94
N MET A 42 18.26 22.98 -8.17
CA MET A 42 17.20 22.25 -7.45
C MET A 42 16.51 23.16 -6.42
N VAL A 43 17.27 23.93 -5.64
CA VAL A 43 16.70 24.86 -4.64
C VAL A 43 15.87 25.95 -5.33
N VAL A 44 16.36 26.52 -6.43
CA VAL A 44 15.61 27.53 -7.21
C VAL A 44 14.34 26.92 -7.80
N GLN A 45 14.41 25.72 -8.38
CA GLN A 45 13.23 25.03 -8.92
C GLN A 45 12.21 24.72 -7.82
N LEU A 46 12.64 24.20 -6.67
CA LEU A 46 11.75 23.92 -5.55
C LEU A 46 11.11 25.19 -4.98
N THR A 47 11.87 26.29 -4.91
CA THR A 47 11.34 27.59 -4.44
C THR A 47 10.33 28.17 -5.44
N ALA A 48 10.61 28.07 -6.75
CA ALA A 48 9.69 28.50 -7.79
C ALA A 48 8.40 27.66 -7.81
N LEU A 49 8.52 26.34 -7.63
CA LEU A 49 7.36 25.45 -7.49
C LEU A 49 6.55 25.80 -6.24
N ALA A 50 7.20 26.01 -5.08
CA ALA A 50 6.50 26.42 -3.85
C ALA A 50 5.74 27.74 -4.04
N TYR A 51 6.30 28.69 -4.78
CA TYR A 51 5.65 29.97 -5.08
C TYR A 51 4.51 29.84 -6.10
N LEU A 52 4.68 29.02 -7.15
CA LEU A 52 3.65 28.74 -8.16
C LEU A 52 2.45 27.98 -7.60
N PHE A 53 2.66 27.16 -6.57
CA PHE A 53 1.63 26.34 -5.95
C PHE A 53 1.09 26.92 -4.64
N GLU A 54 1.41 28.19 -4.30
CA GLU A 54 1.01 28.85 -3.04
C GLU A 54 1.25 27.96 -1.80
N VAL A 55 2.37 27.23 -1.79
CA VAL A 55 2.72 26.35 -0.67
C VAL A 55 3.13 27.24 0.49
N ASP A 56 2.27 27.33 1.51
CA ASP A 56 2.57 28.06 2.74
C ASP A 56 3.72 27.35 3.48
N VAL A 57 4.93 27.88 3.28
CA VAL A 57 6.16 27.33 3.87
C VAL A 57 6.12 27.40 5.41
N ALA A 58 5.35 28.34 5.99
CA ALA A 58 5.16 28.42 7.43
C ALA A 58 4.30 27.24 7.92
N LEU A 59 3.26 26.87 7.19
CA LEU A 59 2.43 25.69 7.46
C LEU A 59 3.25 24.39 7.36
N VAL A 60 4.11 24.27 6.35
CA VAL A 60 4.98 23.10 6.18
C VAL A 60 6.02 23.01 7.31
N HIS A 61 6.58 24.16 7.74
CA HIS A 61 7.52 24.20 8.84
C HIS A 61 6.86 23.85 10.18
N ASP A 62 5.64 24.32 10.43
CA ASP A 62 4.88 23.98 11.63
C ASP A 62 4.41 22.52 11.61
N ALA A 63 4.02 21.98 10.46
CA ALA A 63 3.73 20.55 10.29
C ALA A 63 4.97 19.69 10.56
N ALA A 64 6.14 20.07 10.05
CA ALA A 64 7.39 19.36 10.28
C ALA A 64 7.85 19.42 11.75
N ARG A 65 7.70 20.58 12.41
CA ARG A 65 8.00 20.73 13.85
C ARG A 65 7.00 19.98 14.73
N SER A 66 5.73 19.93 14.34
CA SER A 66 4.69 19.14 15.01
C SER A 66 5.00 17.64 14.91
N TRP A 67 5.33 17.15 13.71
CA TRP A 67 5.73 15.76 13.47
C TRP A 67 6.93 15.34 14.32
N HIS A 68 7.95 16.20 14.44
CA HIS A 68 9.13 15.87 15.25
C HIS A 68 8.79 15.75 16.75
N LYS A 69 7.87 16.58 17.26
CA LYS A 69 7.40 16.50 18.66
C LYS A 69 6.59 15.24 18.93
N HIS A 70 5.76 14.79 17.99
CA HIS A 70 4.94 13.57 18.17
C HIS A 70 5.74 12.27 18.07
N ILE A 71 6.77 12.22 17.22
CA ILE A 71 7.57 11.00 17.01
C ILE A 71 8.70 10.87 18.05
N VAL A 72 9.35 11.98 18.43
CA VAL A 72 10.52 11.95 19.33
C VAL A 72 10.14 12.26 20.78
N GLY A 73 9.09 13.05 21.02
CA GLY A 73 8.65 13.45 22.37
C GLY A 73 7.90 12.38 23.16
N ALA A 74 7.48 11.27 22.53
CA ALA A 74 6.80 10.17 23.20
C ALA A 74 7.74 9.16 23.89
N PHE A 75 9.07 9.35 23.78
CA PHE A 75 10.07 8.54 24.50
C PHE A 75 10.46 9.16 25.85
N THR A 76 9.48 9.52 26.68
CA THR A 76 9.72 9.78 28.11
C THR A 76 9.10 8.68 28.95
N SER A 77 9.95 7.72 29.32
CA SER A 77 9.91 6.93 30.56
C SER A 77 8.55 6.50 31.08
N ALA A 78 7.85 5.62 30.36
CA ALA A 78 6.98 4.65 31.00
C ALA A 78 7.78 3.36 31.21
N SER A 79 8.26 3.14 32.43
CA SER A 79 8.84 1.86 32.86
C SER A 79 7.74 0.79 32.85
N HIS A 80 7.40 0.28 31.68
CA HIS A 80 6.67 -0.97 31.58
C HIS A 80 7.66 -2.10 31.85
N VAL A 81 7.48 -2.74 33.00
CA VAL A 81 8.08 -4.03 33.31
C VAL A 81 7.77 -4.95 32.13
N ILE A 82 8.80 -5.28 31.35
CA ILE A 82 8.74 -6.36 30.36
C ILE A 82 8.59 -7.62 31.20
N SER A 83 7.33 -8.03 31.42
CA SER A 83 7.01 -9.39 31.81
C SER A 83 7.66 -10.28 30.74
N SER A 84 8.49 -11.22 31.19
CA SER A 84 9.27 -12.11 30.33
C SER A 84 8.44 -12.60 29.15
N TYR A 85 8.80 -12.12 27.95
CA TYR A 85 8.21 -12.55 26.70
C TYR A 85 8.55 -14.04 26.53
N ASP A 86 7.56 -14.90 26.77
CA ASP A 86 7.66 -16.32 26.49
C ASP A 86 7.20 -16.56 25.03
N PRO A 87 8.13 -16.81 24.09
CA PRO A 87 7.78 -17.07 22.70
C PRO A 87 6.94 -18.34 22.51
N SER A 88 6.81 -19.19 23.53
CA SER A 88 6.03 -20.43 23.47
C SER A 88 4.54 -20.26 23.77
N SER A 89 4.10 -19.11 24.32
CA SER A 89 2.68 -18.87 24.59
C SER A 89 1.85 -18.68 23.32
N TRP A 90 2.47 -18.22 22.22
CA TRP A 90 1.81 -18.07 20.92
C TRP A 90 1.70 -19.40 20.17
N THR A 91 2.64 -20.33 20.37
CA THR A 91 2.58 -21.65 19.72
C THR A 91 1.38 -22.47 20.19
N SER A 92 0.88 -22.26 21.42
CA SER A 92 -0.32 -22.94 21.91
C SER A 92 -1.64 -22.32 21.44
N THR A 93 -1.67 -21.03 21.08
CA THR A 93 -2.88 -20.39 20.52
C THR A 93 -2.98 -20.57 18.99
N ILE A 94 -1.85 -20.70 18.29
CA ILE A 94 -1.82 -20.98 16.85
C ILE A 94 -2.22 -22.44 16.56
N ALA A 95 -2.00 -23.36 17.51
CA ALA A 95 -2.35 -24.78 17.37
C ALA A 95 -3.78 -25.13 17.83
N GLY A 96 -4.67 -24.14 18.02
CA GLY A 96 -5.97 -24.35 18.68
C GLY A 96 -7.21 -23.71 18.06
N SER A 97 -7.12 -22.94 16.97
CA SER A 97 -8.32 -22.51 16.22
C SER A 97 -8.54 -23.44 15.04
N GLY A 98 -9.21 -24.56 15.25
CA GLY A 98 -9.69 -25.38 14.13
C GLY A 98 -10.51 -24.52 13.18
N GLY A 99 -10.06 -24.40 11.92
CA GLY A 99 -10.85 -24.07 10.73
C GLY A 99 -12.04 -23.11 10.86
N GLN A 100 -11.95 -22.03 11.66
CA GLN A 100 -13.06 -21.08 11.74
C GLN A 100 -13.21 -20.33 10.42
N SER A 101 -14.46 -20.22 9.96
CA SER A 101 -14.81 -19.40 8.81
C SER A 101 -14.42 -17.94 9.09
N PHE A 102 -13.82 -17.29 8.09
CA PHE A 102 -13.42 -15.90 8.19
C PHE A 102 -13.84 -15.16 6.93
N VAL A 103 -14.67 -14.13 7.08
CA VAL A 103 -15.21 -13.36 5.96
C VAL A 103 -14.78 -11.92 6.10
N ARG A 104 -14.16 -11.36 5.07
CA ARG A 104 -13.76 -9.95 5.04
C ARG A 104 -14.16 -9.29 3.73
N ALA A 105 -14.23 -7.96 3.75
CA ALA A 105 -14.48 -7.16 2.57
C ALA A 105 -13.33 -6.16 2.33
N ALA A 106 -12.91 -6.04 1.08
CA ALA A 106 -12.21 -4.87 0.59
C ALA A 106 -13.26 -3.86 0.09
N VAL A 107 -13.39 -2.74 0.78
CA VAL A 107 -14.40 -1.72 0.51
C VAL A 107 -13.77 -0.56 -0.25
N LEU A 108 -14.42 -0.19 -1.34
CA LEU A 108 -14.01 0.84 -2.29
C LEU A 108 -15.16 1.84 -2.50
N TYR A 109 -14.80 3.08 -2.85
CA TYR A 109 -15.72 4.03 -3.46
C TYR A 109 -15.29 4.30 -4.90
N LEU A 110 -16.22 4.20 -5.85
CA LEU A 110 -16.01 4.55 -7.24
C LEU A 110 -17.13 5.48 -7.72
N PRO A 111 -16.86 6.74 -8.07
CA PRO A 111 -17.86 7.62 -8.65
C PRO A 111 -18.25 7.16 -10.06
N SER A 112 -19.56 7.08 -10.32
CA SER A 112 -20.14 6.60 -11.58
C SER A 112 -19.83 7.48 -12.81
N HIS A 113 -19.45 8.73 -12.56
CA HIS A 113 -19.16 9.72 -13.60
C HIS A 113 -17.66 9.82 -13.96
N GLN A 114 -16.79 8.96 -13.39
CA GLN A 114 -15.35 8.95 -13.67
C GLN A 114 -14.89 7.61 -14.26
N PRO A 115 -14.95 7.44 -15.60
CA PRO A 115 -14.61 6.18 -16.24
C PRO A 115 -13.12 5.81 -16.13
N ASN A 116 -12.25 6.76 -15.78
CA ASN A 116 -10.81 6.49 -15.59
C ASN A 116 -10.56 5.42 -14.51
N PHE A 117 -11.40 5.39 -13.48
CA PHE A 117 -11.29 4.42 -12.39
C PHE A 117 -11.67 2.99 -12.79
N GLU A 118 -12.28 2.78 -13.95
CA GLU A 118 -12.56 1.44 -14.47
C GLU A 118 -11.26 0.67 -14.78
N HIS A 119 -10.22 1.36 -15.26
CA HIS A 119 -8.93 0.73 -15.54
C HIS A 119 -8.26 0.24 -14.26
N GLU A 120 -8.27 1.07 -13.24
CA GLU A 120 -7.73 0.75 -11.92
C GLU A 120 -8.52 -0.39 -11.27
N PHE A 121 -9.85 -0.36 -11.38
CA PHE A 121 -10.70 -1.46 -10.92
C PHE A 121 -10.37 -2.80 -11.59
N ARG A 122 -10.06 -2.81 -12.90
CA ARG A 122 -9.65 -4.04 -13.59
C ARG A 122 -8.39 -4.64 -12.98
N TRP A 123 -7.41 -3.80 -12.63
CA TRP A 123 -6.18 -4.25 -11.98
C TRP A 123 -6.42 -4.71 -10.55
N PHE A 124 -7.17 -3.94 -9.78
CA PHE A 124 -7.58 -4.31 -8.42
C PHE A 124 -8.29 -5.67 -8.41
N ARG A 125 -9.33 -5.84 -9.23
CA ARG A 125 -10.08 -7.10 -9.36
C ARG A 125 -9.19 -8.25 -9.84
N ARG A 126 -8.25 -8.00 -10.75
CA ARG A 126 -7.30 -9.04 -11.19
C ARG A 126 -6.40 -9.49 -10.05
N SER A 127 -5.92 -8.55 -9.23
CA SER A 127 -5.11 -8.85 -8.04
C SER A 127 -5.90 -9.66 -7.01
N TRP A 128 -7.18 -9.31 -6.83
CA TRP A 128 -8.10 -10.05 -5.97
C TRP A 128 -8.29 -11.50 -6.43
N LEU A 129 -8.50 -11.73 -7.72
CA LEU A 129 -8.57 -13.09 -8.29
C LEU A 129 -7.26 -13.87 -8.13
N GLU A 130 -6.12 -13.20 -8.28
CA GLU A 130 -4.81 -13.83 -8.08
C GLU A 130 -4.61 -14.26 -6.63
N MET A 131 -4.94 -13.38 -5.69
CA MET A 131 -4.87 -13.61 -4.26
C MET A 131 -5.73 -14.81 -3.84
N GLN A 132 -6.96 -14.91 -4.37
CA GLN A 132 -7.90 -16.00 -4.08
C GLN A 132 -7.37 -17.40 -4.39
N LYS A 133 -6.43 -17.55 -5.32
CA LYS A 133 -5.85 -18.88 -5.64
C LYS A 133 -5.18 -19.55 -4.45
N THR A 134 -4.80 -18.76 -3.44
CA THR A 134 -4.13 -19.22 -2.22
C THR A 134 -4.97 -18.97 -0.98
N GLU A 135 -6.20 -18.50 -1.13
CA GLU A 135 -7.11 -18.26 -0.03
C GLU A 135 -7.58 -19.59 0.59
N PRO A 136 -7.56 -19.73 1.93
CA PRO A 136 -8.09 -20.91 2.60
C PRO A 136 -9.56 -21.17 2.22
N SER A 137 -9.95 -22.44 2.13
CA SER A 137 -11.32 -22.81 1.72
C SER A 137 -12.42 -22.32 2.68
N THR A 138 -12.08 -22.03 3.94
CA THR A 138 -12.99 -21.47 4.94
C THR A 138 -12.98 -19.93 4.96
N TRP A 139 -12.14 -19.28 4.17
CA TRP A 139 -12.01 -17.83 4.12
C TRP A 139 -12.74 -17.26 2.92
N ARG A 140 -13.26 -16.04 3.07
CA ARG A 140 -13.86 -15.26 2.00
C ARG A 140 -13.33 -13.85 2.03
N THR A 141 -12.97 -13.34 0.85
CA THR A 141 -12.62 -11.94 0.64
C THR A 141 -13.51 -11.39 -0.45
N ASP A 142 -14.44 -10.52 -0.10
CA ASP A 142 -15.31 -9.86 -1.05
C ASP A 142 -14.75 -8.52 -1.50
N ILE A 143 -15.18 -8.06 -2.67
CA ILE A 143 -15.07 -6.66 -3.08
C ILE A 143 -16.45 -6.02 -2.88
N VAL A 144 -16.51 -4.92 -2.14
CA VAL A 144 -17.73 -4.14 -1.96
C VAL A 144 -17.47 -2.73 -2.47
N VAL A 145 -18.22 -2.32 -3.51
CA VAL A 145 -18.04 -1.04 -4.19
C VAL A 145 -19.24 -0.16 -3.93
N TYR A 146 -19.03 1.00 -3.33
CA TYR A 146 -20.03 2.05 -3.22
C TYR A 146 -19.88 3.04 -4.37
N SER A 147 -21.00 3.53 -4.89
CA SER A 147 -21.05 4.45 -6.02
C SER A 147 -22.28 5.35 -5.95
N ASP A 148 -22.16 6.56 -6.48
CA ASP A 148 -23.25 7.53 -6.63
C ASP A 148 -24.18 7.24 -7.82
N GLY A 149 -23.92 6.15 -8.55
CA GLY A 149 -24.74 5.69 -9.66
C GLY A 149 -24.32 4.32 -10.18
N ASN A 150 -24.91 3.93 -11.31
CA ASN A 150 -24.65 2.63 -11.93
C ASN A 150 -23.21 2.53 -12.47
N LEU A 151 -22.66 1.31 -12.43
CA LEU A 151 -21.32 1.00 -12.92
C LEU A 151 -21.35 -0.17 -13.91
N PRO A 152 -21.87 0.01 -15.15
CA PRO A 152 -22.03 -1.08 -16.11
C PRO A 152 -20.72 -1.81 -16.45
N ALA A 153 -19.59 -1.09 -16.39
CA ALA A 153 -18.27 -1.67 -16.60
C ALA A 153 -17.88 -2.70 -15.53
N LEU A 154 -18.30 -2.48 -14.27
CA LEU A 154 -18.08 -3.44 -13.18
C LEU A 154 -19.06 -4.61 -13.27
N GLU A 155 -20.29 -4.36 -13.70
CA GLU A 155 -21.27 -5.43 -13.96
C GLU A 155 -20.78 -6.39 -15.06
N ALA A 156 -20.17 -5.86 -16.13
CA ALA A 156 -19.50 -6.65 -17.16
C ALA A 156 -18.28 -7.45 -16.64
N LEU A 157 -17.79 -7.13 -15.44
CA LEU A 157 -16.76 -7.86 -14.71
C LEU A 157 -17.35 -8.79 -13.63
N ASN A 158 -18.63 -9.16 -13.75
CA ASN A 158 -19.38 -10.03 -12.82
C ASN A 158 -19.48 -9.47 -11.40
N CYS A 159 -19.49 -8.15 -11.25
CA CYS A 159 -19.94 -7.52 -10.02
C CYS A 159 -21.46 -7.32 -10.07
N SER A 160 -22.14 -7.41 -8.93
CA SER A 160 -23.61 -7.41 -8.89
C SER A 160 -24.17 -6.31 -8.02
N VAL A 161 -25.20 -5.63 -8.51
CA VAL A 161 -26.01 -4.69 -7.73
C VAL A 161 -27.13 -5.38 -6.93
N THR A 162 -27.55 -6.57 -7.37
CA THR A 162 -28.71 -7.30 -6.81
C THR A 162 -28.32 -8.45 -5.88
N VAL A 163 -27.19 -9.11 -6.13
CA VAL A 163 -26.72 -10.21 -5.29
C VAL A 163 -26.03 -9.65 -4.06
N ARG A 164 -26.45 -10.12 -2.89
CA ARG A 164 -25.86 -9.78 -1.60
C ARG A 164 -25.40 -11.05 -0.89
N ARG A 165 -24.41 -10.92 0.00
CA ARG A 165 -23.98 -12.00 0.87
C ARG A 165 -25.09 -12.29 1.88
N THR A 166 -25.51 -13.54 1.93
CA THR A 166 -26.55 -14.02 2.87
C THR A 166 -26.03 -15.09 3.79
N SER A 167 -24.95 -15.77 3.40
CA SER A 167 -24.24 -16.76 4.19
C SER A 167 -22.73 -16.51 4.21
N ARG A 168 -22.08 -16.98 5.27
CA ARG A 168 -20.61 -16.99 5.37
C ARG A 168 -19.96 -17.97 4.40
N ASP A 169 -20.69 -19.00 4.00
CA ASP A 169 -20.18 -20.04 3.10
C ASP A 169 -20.28 -19.64 1.63
N ASP A 170 -21.05 -18.60 1.30
CA ASP A 170 -21.17 -18.07 -0.06
C ASP A 170 -19.76 -17.78 -0.61
N ALA A 171 -19.54 -18.10 -1.88
CA ALA A 171 -18.27 -17.83 -2.57
C ALA A 171 -17.92 -16.34 -2.52
N ASN A 172 -16.67 -16.01 -2.85
CA ASN A 172 -16.24 -14.61 -2.92
C ASN A 172 -17.12 -13.82 -3.90
N MET A 173 -17.61 -12.67 -3.45
CA MET A 173 -18.53 -11.82 -4.20
C MET A 173 -17.88 -10.50 -4.58
N CYS A 174 -18.33 -9.94 -5.70
CA CYS A 174 -18.12 -8.54 -6.03
C CYS A 174 -19.49 -7.85 -6.01
N ILE A 175 -19.71 -6.98 -5.04
CA ILE A 175 -21.00 -6.35 -4.74
C ILE A 175 -20.91 -4.86 -5.04
N ILE A 176 -21.96 -4.30 -5.64
CA ILE A 176 -22.08 -2.87 -5.96
C ILE A 176 -23.27 -2.28 -5.19
N HIS A 177 -23.05 -1.15 -4.52
CA HIS A 177 -24.05 -0.28 -3.92
C HIS A 177 -24.13 1.03 -4.72
N PRO A 178 -25.01 1.13 -5.74
CA PRO A 178 -25.04 2.26 -6.67
C PRO A 178 -25.86 3.46 -6.17
N THR A 179 -26.32 3.42 -4.91
CA THR A 179 -27.21 4.44 -4.32
C THR A 179 -26.51 5.24 -3.22
N TYR A 180 -25.18 5.24 -3.19
CA TYR A 180 -24.43 6.00 -2.20
C TYR A 180 -24.62 7.50 -2.44
N THR A 181 -24.93 8.24 -1.38
CA THR A 181 -25.02 9.70 -1.45
C THR A 181 -23.68 10.30 -1.05
N SER A 182 -23.07 11.06 -1.96
CA SER A 182 -21.80 11.74 -1.69
C SER A 182 -21.92 12.73 -0.54
N VAL A 183 -20.90 12.76 0.33
CA VAL A 183 -20.75 13.77 1.38
C VAL A 183 -20.08 15.05 0.86
N TYR A 184 -19.59 15.04 -0.37
CA TYR A 184 -19.06 16.23 -1.02
C TYR A 184 -20.17 17.28 -1.15
N SER A 185 -19.87 18.50 -0.73
CA SER A 185 -20.76 19.66 -0.88
C SER A 185 -19.95 20.94 -0.90
N ASP A 186 -20.57 22.08 -1.21
CA ASP A 186 -19.90 23.38 -1.12
C ASP A 186 -19.43 23.70 0.31
N ALA A 187 -20.14 23.16 1.32
CA ALA A 187 -19.76 23.27 2.74
C ALA A 187 -18.66 22.28 3.15
N PHE A 188 -18.45 21.21 2.37
CA PHE A 188 -17.44 20.18 2.60
C PHE A 188 -16.81 19.72 1.27
N PRO A 189 -15.96 20.55 0.64
CA PRO A 189 -15.46 20.31 -0.72
C PRO A 189 -14.27 19.35 -0.75
N TYR A 190 -14.27 18.30 0.09
CA TYR A 190 -13.18 17.32 0.14
C TYR A 190 -13.48 16.12 -0.77
N ARG A 191 -12.82 16.07 -1.93
CA ARG A 191 -13.09 15.09 -3.01
C ARG A 191 -12.83 13.64 -2.64
N TYR A 192 -11.98 13.38 -1.64
CA TYR A 192 -11.65 12.02 -1.20
C TYR A 192 -12.50 11.57 0.00
N ALA A 193 -13.37 12.43 0.53
CA ALA A 193 -14.19 12.11 1.70
C ALA A 193 -15.00 10.83 1.51
N ASP A 194 -15.61 10.67 0.34
CA ASP A 194 -16.48 9.54 0.03
C ASP A 194 -15.76 8.20 0.15
N SER A 195 -14.50 8.15 -0.31
CA SER A 195 -13.67 6.96 -0.23
C SER A 195 -13.40 6.50 1.21
N VAL A 196 -13.56 7.37 2.20
CA VAL A 196 -13.43 7.06 3.62
C VAL A 196 -14.81 6.87 4.26
N ASN A 197 -15.79 7.70 3.89
CA ASN A 197 -17.12 7.71 4.49
C ASN A 197 -17.91 6.41 4.25
N VAL A 198 -17.67 5.71 3.13
CA VAL A 198 -18.38 4.48 2.77
C VAL A 198 -18.29 3.36 3.80
N VAL A 199 -17.24 3.32 4.63
CA VAL A 199 -17.11 2.34 5.72
C VAL A 199 -17.68 2.82 7.05
N GLY A 200 -18.05 4.10 7.16
CA GLY A 200 -18.69 4.69 8.34
C GLY A 200 -20.22 4.74 8.28
N LEU A 201 -20.81 4.16 7.23
CA LEU A 201 -22.25 4.14 7.02
C LEU A 201 -22.93 3.13 7.96
N ASN A 202 -23.88 3.60 8.76
CA ASN A 202 -24.71 2.74 9.61
C ASN A 202 -25.70 1.91 8.78
N GLY A 203 -25.98 0.68 9.22
CA GLY A 203 -27.02 -0.17 8.64
C GLY A 203 -26.70 -0.64 7.22
N THR A 204 -25.42 -0.87 6.93
CA THR A 204 -24.97 -1.41 5.65
C THR A 204 -24.85 -2.93 5.70
N ASP A 205 -24.73 -3.56 4.54
CA ASP A 205 -24.45 -5.01 4.42
C ASP A 205 -23.05 -5.39 4.94
N LEU A 206 -22.29 -4.43 5.50
CA LEU A 206 -20.96 -4.66 6.03
C LEU A 206 -20.96 -5.45 7.35
N ASP A 207 -22.09 -5.50 8.05
CA ASP A 207 -22.25 -6.23 9.33
C ASP A 207 -22.04 -7.74 9.19
N MET A 208 -22.10 -8.28 7.97
CA MET A 208 -21.87 -9.70 7.68
C MET A 208 -20.39 -10.08 7.68
N TYR A 209 -19.48 -9.11 7.58
CA TYR A 209 -18.04 -9.34 7.54
C TYR A 209 -17.45 -9.33 8.94
N ASP A 210 -16.52 -10.24 9.20
CA ASP A 210 -15.68 -10.17 10.40
C ASP A 210 -14.90 -8.86 10.38
N TRP A 211 -14.24 -8.57 9.25
CA TRP A 211 -13.40 -7.40 9.07
C TRP A 211 -13.65 -6.68 7.76
N VAL A 212 -13.55 -5.36 7.82
CA VAL A 212 -13.62 -4.47 6.68
C VAL A 212 -12.27 -3.79 6.49
N LEU A 213 -11.73 -3.89 5.27
CA LEU A 213 -10.57 -3.14 4.81
C LEU A 213 -11.07 -2.03 3.88
N ARG A 214 -11.04 -0.78 4.35
CA ARG A 214 -11.13 0.37 3.45
C ARG A 214 -9.85 0.42 2.62
N THR A 215 -9.97 0.46 1.30
CA THR A 215 -8.83 0.58 0.40
C THR A 215 -9.12 1.55 -0.74
N ASP A 216 -8.07 2.03 -1.39
CA ASP A 216 -8.19 2.83 -2.62
C ASP A 216 -8.19 1.91 -3.85
N ILE A 217 -8.74 2.41 -4.95
CA ILE A 217 -8.91 1.63 -6.17
C ILE A 217 -7.59 1.30 -6.88
N ASP A 218 -6.58 2.15 -6.72
CA ASP A 218 -5.25 2.06 -7.31
C ASP A 218 -4.30 1.13 -6.54
N THR A 219 -4.86 0.29 -5.66
CA THR A 219 -4.11 -0.67 -4.84
C THR A 219 -4.13 -2.09 -5.41
N PHE A 220 -3.27 -2.96 -4.88
CA PHE A 220 -3.23 -4.37 -5.24
C PHE A 220 -3.36 -5.24 -3.99
N LEU A 221 -4.23 -6.25 -4.05
CA LEU A 221 -4.25 -7.35 -3.10
C LEU A 221 -3.20 -8.37 -3.53
N THR A 222 -2.12 -8.47 -2.74
CA THR A 222 -1.06 -9.44 -3.02
C THR A 222 -1.47 -10.84 -2.58
N PRO A 223 -0.86 -11.91 -3.12
CA PRO A 223 -1.12 -13.28 -2.66
C PRO A 223 -0.92 -13.46 -1.15
N ALA A 224 0.02 -12.75 -0.51
CA ALA A 224 0.22 -12.83 0.93
C ALA A 224 -1.02 -12.40 1.73
N PHE A 225 -1.85 -11.52 1.17
CA PHE A 225 -3.09 -11.09 1.83
C PHE A 225 -4.07 -12.25 2.02
N SER A 226 -4.04 -13.29 1.18
CA SER A 226 -4.97 -14.43 1.20
C SER A 226 -4.97 -15.22 2.51
N THR A 227 -3.84 -15.24 3.20
CA THR A 227 -3.62 -15.97 4.45
C THR A 227 -3.26 -15.06 5.62
N TRP A 228 -3.08 -13.76 5.34
CA TRP A 228 -2.76 -12.78 6.38
C TRP A 228 -4.00 -12.31 7.11
N LYS A 229 -3.99 -12.50 8.43
CA LYS A 229 -5.00 -12.01 9.38
C LYS A 229 -4.29 -11.72 10.72
N PRO A 230 -4.17 -10.45 11.17
CA PRO A 230 -3.65 -10.16 12.49
C PRO A 230 -4.45 -10.82 13.63
N PRO A 231 -3.87 -11.03 14.82
CA PRO A 231 -4.63 -11.58 15.95
C PRO A 231 -5.76 -10.66 16.42
N ILE A 232 -5.59 -9.36 16.25
CA ILE A 232 -6.54 -8.31 16.64
C ILE A 232 -6.78 -7.35 15.48
N MET A 233 -7.99 -6.83 15.36
CA MET A 233 -8.29 -5.78 14.39
C MET A 233 -7.69 -4.45 14.88
N VAL A 234 -6.87 -3.82 14.04
CA VAL A 234 -6.30 -2.50 14.33
C VAL A 234 -6.99 -1.49 13.40
N VAL A 235 -7.63 -0.50 13.99
CA VAL A 235 -8.37 0.54 13.26
C VAL A 235 -7.67 1.88 13.44
N GLY A 236 -7.41 2.59 12.35
CA GLY A 236 -6.92 3.97 12.41
C GLY A 236 -8.07 4.92 12.77
N GLN A 237 -7.98 5.58 13.92
CA GLN A 237 -8.88 6.68 14.27
C GLN A 237 -8.31 7.94 13.63
N GLY A 238 -8.75 8.29 12.42
CA GLY A 238 -8.37 9.55 11.78
C GLY A 238 -8.62 10.70 12.75
N ALA A 239 -7.55 11.40 13.14
CA ALA A 239 -7.57 12.52 14.07
C ALA A 239 -7.66 13.86 13.32
#